data_AF-A0A950H9G8-F1
#
_entry.id   AF-A0A950H9G8-F1
#
_cell.length_a   1.000
_cell.length_b   1.000
_cell.length_c   1.000
_cell.angle_alpha   90.00
_cell.angle_beta   90.00
_cell.angle_gamma   90.00
#
_symmetry.space_group_name_H-M   'P 1'
#
loop_
_entity.id
_entity.type
_entity.pdbx_description
1 polymer ?
#
loop_
_entity_poly.entity_id
_entity_poly.type
_entity_poly.pdbx_seq_one_letter_code
_entity_poly.pdbx_strand_id
1 'polypeptide(L)'
;MRGHWHRFAILLVVVASTAWPARREQQPSSIPRKQCALHALNRLTFGARPGDLERVLSMGVDKWINLELHPERIDDSSLATRLRNLSTLSMSPEQMVETFPPLAVIKAVSQGRHPLPLDVEERAIYRAQLEWYRDKQENEDSKVTGRQAHSPLDSGGETGAGGLNSMLESAHRERIFHLPPGQRMTAILELSAPEQQRLLRSLTAEETSALEMGLLPRQRETLMALSHPEQVVVGELVAGRLLRNIYSERQLEAVMTDFWLNHFNVFLGKGADHYLLTSYERDVIRPRALGRFRDLLVATAQSPAMLFYLDNWMSVGPDSEAARGLSSRRGRQPSEPNGRTLGRAGGGKKSSSGLNENYARELMELHTLGVKGG
;
A
#
# COMPACT_ATOMS: atom_id res chain seq x y z
N MET A 1 -17.76 -37.33 110.64
CA MET A 1 -16.66 -38.24 110.28
C MET A 1 -16.75 -38.55 108.79
N ARG A 2 -15.67 -38.29 108.05
CA ARG A 2 -15.19 -38.93 106.79
C ARG A 2 -16.30 -39.40 105.82
N GLY A 3 -16.46 -38.91 104.60
CA GLY A 3 -15.55 -38.29 103.64
C GLY A 3 -16.00 -38.72 102.23
N HIS A 4 -15.38 -38.13 101.21
CA HIS A 4 -15.42 -38.51 99.77
C HIS A 4 -16.31 -37.66 98.85
N TRP A 5 -15.82 -36.44 98.65
CA TRP A 5 -15.64 -35.71 97.38
C TRP A 5 -16.25 -36.30 96.10
N HIS A 6 -17.08 -35.49 95.45
CA HIS A 6 -17.56 -35.62 94.08
C HIS A 6 -16.41 -35.78 93.08
N ARG A 7 -16.48 -36.84 92.26
CA ARG A 7 -15.70 -36.95 91.02
C ARG A 7 -16.47 -36.26 89.89
N PHE A 8 -16.09 -35.03 89.56
CA PHE A 8 -16.38 -34.45 88.25
C PHE A 8 -15.20 -34.77 87.33
N ALA A 9 -15.45 -35.50 86.25
CA ALA A 9 -14.50 -35.69 85.17
C ALA A 9 -14.42 -34.38 84.36
N ILE A 10 -13.31 -33.66 84.45
CA ILE A 10 -13.00 -32.54 83.57
C ILE A 10 -12.40 -33.14 82.29
N LEU A 11 -13.16 -33.04 81.19
CA LEU A 11 -12.70 -33.33 79.85
C LEU A 11 -11.76 -32.18 79.41
N LEU A 12 -10.45 -32.46 79.31
CA LEU A 12 -9.47 -31.53 78.78
C LEU A 12 -9.61 -31.51 77.24
N VAL A 13 -10.35 -30.54 76.70
CA VAL A 13 -10.33 -30.24 75.26
C VAL A 13 -9.04 -29.48 74.96
N VAL A 14 -8.06 -30.17 74.37
CA VAL A 14 -6.91 -29.53 73.75
C VAL A 14 -7.39 -28.86 72.47
N VAL A 15 -7.59 -27.55 72.49
CA VAL A 15 -7.73 -26.75 71.27
C VAL A 15 -6.36 -26.67 70.63
N ALA A 16 -6.08 -27.55 69.67
CA ALA A 16 -4.97 -27.38 68.76
C ALA A 16 -5.28 -26.17 67.87
N SER A 17 -4.74 -25.01 68.21
CA SER A 17 -4.72 -23.85 67.33
C SER A 17 -3.81 -24.17 66.15
N THR A 18 -4.41 -24.68 65.07
CA THR A 18 -3.76 -24.72 63.76
C THR A 18 -3.64 -23.28 63.27
N ALA A 19 -2.47 -22.68 63.53
CA ALA A 19 -2.09 -21.43 62.89
C ALA A 19 -2.00 -21.72 61.38
N TRP A 20 -3.07 -21.38 60.66
CA TRP A 20 -3.04 -21.28 59.21
C TRP A 20 -1.93 -20.27 58.87
N PRO A 21 -0.90 -20.63 58.09
CA PRO A 21 0.07 -19.63 57.68
C PRO A 21 -0.70 -18.60 56.87
N ALA A 22 -0.71 -17.36 57.37
CA ALA A 22 -1.21 -16.22 56.62
C ALA A 22 -0.53 -16.29 55.25
N ARG A 23 -1.33 -16.46 54.19
CA ARG A 23 -0.86 -16.41 52.82
C ARG A 23 -0.19 -15.05 52.68
N ARG A 24 1.15 -15.01 52.67
CA ARG A 24 1.90 -13.82 52.29
C ARG A 24 1.32 -13.40 50.94
N GLU A 25 0.57 -12.30 50.92
CA GLU A 25 0.34 -11.58 49.69
C GLU A 25 1.72 -11.27 49.16
N GLN A 26 2.15 -12.03 48.15
CA GLN A 26 3.31 -11.67 47.39
C GLN A 26 2.95 -10.33 46.76
N GLN A 27 3.47 -9.23 47.32
CA GLN A 27 3.54 -7.97 46.60
C GLN A 27 4.05 -8.30 45.19
N PRO A 28 3.35 -7.90 44.12
CA PRO A 28 3.78 -8.23 42.78
C PRO A 28 5.23 -7.76 42.66
N SER A 29 6.12 -8.70 42.38
CA SER A 29 7.54 -8.41 42.20
C SER A 29 7.62 -7.29 41.17
N SER A 30 8.06 -6.11 41.59
CA SER A 30 8.17 -4.96 40.69
C SER A 30 9.04 -5.39 39.50
N ILE A 31 8.45 -5.42 38.30
CA ILE A 31 9.19 -5.79 37.09
C ILE A 31 10.44 -4.90 37.02
N PRO A 32 11.65 -5.46 36.88
CA PRO A 32 12.87 -4.68 36.80
C PRO A 32 12.76 -3.59 35.73
N ARG A 33 13.25 -2.38 35.99
CA ARG A 33 13.11 -1.21 35.08
C ARG A 33 13.52 -1.51 33.64
N LYS A 34 14.60 -2.27 33.45
CA LYS A 34 15.07 -2.75 32.13
C LYS A 34 14.03 -3.64 31.43
N GLN A 35 13.37 -4.52 32.17
CA GLN A 35 12.33 -5.40 31.62
C GLN A 35 11.05 -4.61 31.31
N CYS A 36 10.68 -3.60 32.10
CA CYS A 36 9.58 -2.68 31.75
C CYS A 36 9.87 -1.92 30.46
N ALA A 37 11.06 -1.34 30.33
CA ALA A 37 11.46 -0.58 29.14
C ALA A 37 11.46 -1.46 27.88
N LEU A 38 12.02 -2.67 27.98
CA LEU A 38 12.00 -3.62 26.87
C LEU A 38 10.58 -4.09 26.52
N HIS A 39 9.73 -4.31 27.53
CA HIS A 39 8.33 -4.67 27.31
C HIS A 39 7.57 -3.56 26.59
N ALA A 40 7.76 -2.29 27.00
CA ALA A 40 7.14 -1.15 26.37
C ALA A 40 7.57 -1.01 24.90
N LEU A 41 8.88 -1.11 24.61
CA LEU A 41 9.39 -1.09 23.24
C LEU A 41 8.76 -2.21 22.40
N ASN A 42 8.78 -3.46 22.88
CA ASN A 42 8.23 -4.59 22.12
C ASN A 42 6.70 -4.54 21.90
N ARG A 43 5.97 -3.70 22.64
CA ARG A 43 4.50 -3.60 22.53
C ARG A 43 4.04 -2.32 21.84
N LEU A 44 4.85 -1.27 21.87
CA LEU A 44 4.49 0.04 21.35
C LEU A 44 5.30 0.44 20.11
N THR A 45 6.27 -0.38 19.69
CA THR A 45 7.08 -0.19 18.47
C THR A 45 7.14 -1.48 17.66
N PHE A 46 7.78 -1.46 16.48
CA PHE A 46 8.10 -2.67 15.71
C PHE A 46 9.24 -3.53 16.32
N GLY A 47 9.61 -3.25 17.57
CA GLY A 47 10.74 -3.85 18.26
C GLY A 47 11.80 -2.81 18.64
N ALA A 48 12.64 -3.14 19.61
CA ALA A 48 13.72 -2.27 20.07
C ALA A 48 14.85 -2.17 19.02
N ARG A 49 15.18 -0.95 18.58
CA ARG A 49 16.35 -0.69 17.73
C ARG A 49 17.61 -0.50 18.59
N PRO A 50 18.81 -0.62 18.02
CA PRO A 50 20.05 -0.32 18.74
C PRO A 50 20.01 1.07 19.40
N GLY A 51 20.21 1.13 20.72
CA GLY A 51 20.18 2.37 21.50
C GLY A 51 18.81 2.81 22.03
N ASP A 52 17.71 2.20 21.59
CA ASP A 52 16.37 2.56 22.07
C ASP A 52 16.19 2.20 23.55
N LEU A 53 16.69 1.04 23.99
CA LEU A 53 16.55 0.59 25.38
C LEU A 53 17.27 1.54 26.34
N GLU A 54 18.49 1.95 26.01
CA GLU A 54 19.28 2.91 26.77
C GLU A 54 18.59 4.29 26.81
N ARG A 55 18.02 4.74 25.68
CA ARG A 55 17.25 5.99 25.60
C ARG A 55 16.00 5.95 26.48
N VAL A 56 15.23 4.87 26.44
CA VAL A 56 14.04 4.72 27.29
C VAL A 56 14.42 4.61 28.77
N LEU A 57 15.52 3.92 29.11
CA LEU A 57 15.97 3.82 30.50
C LEU A 57 16.46 5.14 31.08
N SER A 58 17.17 5.94 30.28
CA SER A 58 17.63 7.28 30.67
C SER A 58 16.49 8.29 30.81
N MET A 59 15.52 8.26 29.89
CA MET A 59 14.34 9.13 29.93
C MET A 59 13.34 8.72 31.03
N GLY A 60 13.20 7.41 31.25
CA GLY A 60 12.12 6.80 32.03
C GLY A 60 10.93 6.42 31.13
N VAL A 61 10.39 5.21 31.35
CA VAL A 61 9.34 4.60 30.51
C VAL A 61 8.10 5.49 30.41
N ASP A 62 7.60 6.04 31.52
CA ASP A 62 6.37 6.84 31.51
C ASP A 62 6.52 8.14 30.70
N LYS A 63 7.68 8.79 30.80
CA LYS A 63 7.99 10.00 30.01
C LYS A 63 8.12 9.66 28.53
N TRP A 64 8.74 8.54 28.20
CA TRP A 64 8.84 8.07 26.83
C TRP A 64 7.48 7.73 26.23
N ILE A 65 6.62 6.99 26.95
CA ILE A 65 5.25 6.71 26.50
C ILE A 65 4.47 8.01 26.30
N ASN A 66 4.57 8.98 27.21
CA ASN A 66 3.91 10.27 27.02
C ASN A 66 4.42 11.01 25.77
N LEU A 67 5.71 10.93 25.46
CA LEU A 67 6.27 11.50 24.24
C LEU A 67 5.71 10.82 22.98
N GLU A 68 5.66 9.49 22.94
CA GLU A 68 5.12 8.69 21.82
C GLU A 68 3.62 8.96 21.56
N LEU A 69 2.86 9.31 22.59
CA LEU A 69 1.45 9.73 22.47
C LEU A 69 1.29 11.14 21.87
N HIS A 70 2.38 11.88 21.73
CA HIS A 70 2.43 13.25 21.19
C HIS A 70 3.44 13.34 20.05
N PRO A 71 3.20 12.67 18.91
CA PRO A 71 4.14 12.58 17.79
C PRO A 71 4.52 13.95 17.21
N GLU A 72 3.67 14.97 17.35
CA GLU A 72 3.96 16.35 16.97
C GLU A 72 5.14 16.97 17.72
N ARG A 73 5.52 16.39 18.88
CA ARG A 73 6.67 16.82 19.68
C ARG A 73 7.97 16.10 19.32
N ILE A 74 7.89 15.07 18.46
CA ILE A 74 9.03 14.26 18.05
C ILE A 74 9.54 14.77 16.70
N ASP A 75 10.81 15.17 16.64
CA ASP A 75 11.45 15.51 15.37
C ASP A 75 11.64 14.24 14.53
N ASP A 76 11.18 14.32 13.28
CA ASP A 76 11.24 13.23 12.31
C ASP A 76 11.82 13.72 10.97
N SER A 77 12.62 14.80 11.02
CA SER A 77 13.26 15.45 9.87
C SER A 77 14.20 14.51 9.08
N SER A 78 14.86 13.58 9.78
CA SER A 78 15.69 12.51 9.18
C SER A 78 14.85 11.60 8.28
N LEU A 79 13.70 11.12 8.77
CA LEU A 79 12.78 10.32 7.98
C LEU A 79 12.23 11.13 6.80
N ALA A 80 11.80 12.38 7.05
CA ALA A 80 11.29 13.25 6.00
C ALA A 80 12.31 13.38 4.84
N THR A 81 13.60 13.49 5.16
CA THR A 81 14.67 13.52 4.14
C THR A 81 14.72 12.25 3.29
N ARG A 82 14.51 11.08 3.90
CA ARG A 82 14.48 9.79 3.18
C ARG A 82 13.24 9.67 2.29
N LEU A 83 12.08 10.06 2.81
CA LEU A 83 10.81 9.99 2.09
C LEU A 83 10.72 10.96 0.90
N ARG A 84 11.48 12.07 0.91
CA ARG A 84 11.53 13.01 -0.23
C ARG A 84 11.98 12.38 -1.54
N ASN A 85 12.67 11.24 -1.48
CA ASN A 85 13.12 10.51 -2.67
C ASN A 85 12.05 9.56 -3.24
N LEU A 86 10.86 9.51 -2.62
CA LEU A 86 9.72 8.70 -3.07
C LEU A 86 8.60 9.67 -3.47
N SER A 87 8.62 10.14 -4.72
CA SER A 87 7.83 11.31 -5.11
C SER A 87 6.32 11.07 -5.02
N THR A 88 5.86 9.85 -5.29
CA THR A 88 4.43 9.47 -5.29
C THR A 88 3.78 9.65 -3.92
N LEU A 89 4.55 9.55 -2.83
CA LEU A 89 4.04 9.76 -1.46
C LEU A 89 3.51 11.18 -1.23
N SER A 90 3.98 12.15 -2.01
CA SER A 90 3.55 13.55 -1.94
C SER A 90 2.51 13.93 -3.00
N MET A 91 2.27 13.07 -3.99
CA MET A 91 1.33 13.32 -5.08
C MET A 91 -0.12 13.13 -4.62
N SER A 92 -1.04 13.80 -5.31
CA SER A 92 -2.47 13.45 -5.32
C SER A 92 -2.72 12.22 -6.21
N PRO A 93 -3.82 11.48 -6.02
CA PRO A 93 -4.21 10.40 -6.92
C PRO A 93 -4.25 10.80 -8.40
N GLU A 94 -4.75 12.01 -8.69
CA GLU A 94 -4.82 12.57 -10.03
C GLU A 94 -3.42 12.74 -10.64
N GLN A 95 -2.50 13.35 -9.88
CA GLN A 95 -1.10 13.50 -10.31
C GLN A 95 -0.44 12.15 -10.54
N MET A 96 -0.67 11.15 -9.68
CA MET A 96 -0.10 9.81 -9.89
C MET A 96 -0.64 9.16 -11.17
N VAL A 97 -1.94 9.29 -11.45
CA VAL A 97 -2.55 8.78 -12.69
C VAL A 97 -2.04 9.53 -13.94
N GLU A 98 -1.77 10.82 -13.82
CA GLU A 98 -1.22 11.61 -14.93
C GLU A 98 0.24 11.27 -15.21
N THR A 99 1.08 11.20 -14.18
CA THR A 99 2.52 10.89 -14.30
C THR A 99 2.78 9.41 -14.60
N PHE A 100 2.01 8.51 -13.98
CA PHE A 100 2.12 7.05 -14.12
C PHE A 100 0.81 6.49 -14.66
N PRO A 101 0.58 6.53 -15.97
CA PRO A 101 -0.74 6.30 -16.55
C PRO A 101 -1.18 4.83 -16.47
N PRO A 102 -2.39 4.54 -15.96
CA PRO A 102 -2.99 3.22 -16.08
C PRO A 102 -3.46 2.96 -17.52
N LEU A 103 -3.71 1.69 -17.83
CA LEU A 103 -4.15 1.27 -19.18
C LEU A 103 -5.38 2.03 -19.70
N ALA A 104 -6.32 2.40 -18.81
CA ALA A 104 -7.50 3.16 -19.18
C ALA A 104 -7.17 4.56 -19.75
N VAL A 105 -6.14 5.22 -19.21
CA VAL A 105 -5.64 6.51 -19.71
C VAL A 105 -4.95 6.32 -21.05
N ILE A 106 -4.07 5.32 -21.15
CA ILE A 106 -3.37 4.99 -22.41
C ILE A 106 -4.34 4.69 -23.55
N LYS A 107 -5.40 3.91 -23.28
CA LYS A 107 -6.47 3.65 -24.25
C LYS A 107 -7.22 4.92 -24.67
N ALA A 108 -7.41 5.87 -23.75
CA ALA A 108 -8.09 7.11 -24.07
C ALA A 108 -7.19 8.05 -24.91
N VAL A 109 -5.89 8.08 -24.63
CA VAL A 109 -4.89 8.80 -25.45
C VAL A 109 -4.79 8.19 -26.85
N SER A 110 -4.77 6.85 -26.97
CA SER A 110 -4.72 6.17 -28.27
C SER A 110 -5.95 6.48 -29.15
N GLN A 111 -7.06 6.85 -28.53
CA GLN A 111 -8.31 7.27 -29.18
C GLN A 111 -8.39 8.79 -29.41
N GLY A 112 -7.33 9.54 -29.12
CA GLY A 112 -7.28 11.00 -29.26
C GLY A 112 -8.16 11.75 -28.25
N ARG A 113 -8.61 11.10 -27.17
CA ARG A 113 -9.48 11.74 -26.16
C ARG A 113 -8.71 12.55 -25.12
N HIS A 114 -7.41 12.29 -24.98
CA HIS A 114 -6.50 13.04 -24.12
C HIS A 114 -5.19 13.32 -24.88
N PRO A 115 -4.61 14.53 -24.74
CA PRO A 115 -3.32 14.85 -25.34
C PRO A 115 -2.18 14.13 -24.60
N LEU A 116 -1.02 14.04 -25.25
CA LEU A 116 0.21 13.60 -24.59
C LEU A 116 0.71 14.69 -23.62
N PRO A 117 1.37 14.31 -22.50
CA PRO A 117 1.98 15.25 -21.58
C PRO A 117 3.02 16.17 -22.24
N LEU A 118 3.20 17.35 -21.62
CA LEU A 118 4.20 18.33 -22.05
C LEU A 118 5.61 17.97 -21.58
N ASP A 119 5.73 17.38 -20.39
CA ASP A 119 6.99 16.91 -19.83
C ASP A 119 7.63 15.82 -20.70
N VAL A 120 8.96 15.84 -20.80
CA VAL A 120 9.72 14.95 -21.69
C VAL A 120 9.71 13.52 -21.16
N GLU A 121 9.89 13.33 -19.85
CA GLU A 121 9.96 12.02 -19.21
C GLU A 121 8.57 11.36 -19.20
N GLU A 122 7.54 12.11 -18.81
CA GLU A 122 6.15 11.63 -18.84
C GLU A 122 5.71 11.29 -20.27
N ARG A 123 6.05 12.13 -21.25
CA ARG A 123 5.73 11.81 -22.66
C ARG A 123 6.42 10.53 -23.12
N ALA A 124 7.64 10.24 -22.66
CA ALA A 124 8.33 9.00 -22.97
C ALA A 124 7.60 7.79 -22.37
N ILE A 125 7.14 7.88 -21.11
CA ILE A 125 6.30 6.86 -20.46
C ILE A 125 5.04 6.61 -21.31
N TYR A 126 4.31 7.66 -21.69
CA TYR A 126 3.09 7.51 -22.50
C TYR A 126 3.38 6.86 -23.86
N ARG A 127 4.46 7.24 -24.53
CA ARG A 127 4.86 6.65 -25.82
C ARG A 127 5.20 5.17 -25.68
N ALA A 128 5.99 4.81 -24.68
CA ALA A 128 6.35 3.42 -24.40
C ALA A 128 5.09 2.58 -24.11
N GLN A 129 4.16 3.11 -23.32
CA GLN A 129 2.92 2.42 -22.98
C GLN A 129 1.92 2.33 -24.14
N LEU A 130 1.84 3.36 -25.00
CA LEU A 130 1.03 3.31 -26.23
C LEU A 130 1.54 2.23 -27.18
N GLU A 131 2.86 2.07 -27.30
CA GLU A 131 3.46 1.04 -28.13
C GLU A 131 3.15 -0.36 -27.59
N TRP A 132 3.32 -0.56 -26.27
CA TRP A 132 2.94 -1.82 -25.62
C TRP A 132 1.46 -2.14 -25.84
N TYR A 133 0.60 -1.13 -25.77
CA TYR A 133 -0.83 -1.29 -25.99
C TYR A 133 -1.16 -1.70 -27.43
N ARG A 134 -0.47 -1.14 -28.43
CA ARG A 134 -0.61 -1.55 -29.85
C ARG A 134 -0.17 -2.98 -30.06
N ASP A 135 1.03 -3.35 -29.59
CA ASP A 135 1.54 -4.73 -29.67
C ASP A 135 0.56 -5.72 -29.04
N LYS A 136 -0.03 -5.35 -27.90
CA LYS A 136 -1.04 -6.18 -27.23
C LYS A 136 -2.28 -6.37 -28.10
N GLN A 137 -2.78 -5.31 -28.75
CA GLN A 137 -3.93 -5.41 -29.65
C GLN A 137 -3.63 -6.27 -30.87
N GLU A 138 -2.50 -6.07 -31.53
CA GLU A 138 -2.11 -6.85 -32.72
C GLU A 138 -1.95 -8.34 -32.40
N ASN A 139 -1.40 -8.66 -31.22
CA ASN A 139 -1.29 -10.03 -30.74
C ASN A 139 -2.65 -10.66 -30.42
N GLU A 140 -3.59 -9.90 -29.84
CA GLU A 140 -4.97 -10.36 -29.62
C GLU A 140 -5.69 -10.59 -30.97
N ASP A 141 -5.56 -9.67 -31.93
CA ASP A 141 -6.16 -9.78 -33.26
C ASP A 141 -5.61 -10.96 -34.07
N SER A 142 -4.30 -11.22 -33.98
CA SER A 142 -3.68 -12.38 -34.64
C SER A 142 -4.18 -13.70 -34.07
N LYS A 143 -4.34 -13.81 -32.74
CA LYS A 143 -4.95 -14.98 -32.08
C LYS A 143 -6.39 -15.20 -32.52
N VAL A 144 -7.16 -14.14 -32.71
CA VAL A 144 -8.57 -14.23 -33.13
C VAL A 144 -8.70 -14.58 -34.62
N THR A 145 -7.85 -14.01 -35.47
CA THR A 145 -7.92 -14.19 -36.94
C THR A 145 -7.24 -15.45 -37.45
N GLY A 146 -6.56 -16.21 -36.58
CA GLY A 146 -5.81 -17.42 -36.97
C GLY A 146 -4.64 -17.14 -37.90
N ARG A 147 -4.30 -15.86 -38.14
CA ARG A 147 -3.04 -15.47 -38.76
C ARG A 147 -1.94 -15.83 -37.78
N GLN A 148 -0.83 -16.40 -38.27
CA GLN A 148 0.36 -16.56 -37.44
C GLN A 148 0.62 -15.22 -36.76
N ALA A 149 0.58 -15.21 -35.43
CA ALA A 149 1.05 -14.07 -34.68
C ALA A 149 2.48 -13.84 -35.17
N HIS A 150 2.73 -12.67 -35.76
CA HIS A 150 4.10 -12.21 -35.89
C HIS A 150 4.56 -11.99 -34.45
N SER A 151 5.14 -13.02 -33.83
CA SER A 151 6.07 -12.82 -32.73
C SER A 151 7.01 -11.71 -33.22
N PRO A 152 7.22 -10.62 -32.46
CA PRO A 152 8.18 -9.57 -32.83
C PRO A 152 9.62 -10.07 -33.03
N LEU A 153 9.85 -11.39 -32.91
CA LEU A 153 11.12 -12.09 -32.84
C LEU A 153 11.16 -13.39 -33.66
N ASP A 154 10.12 -13.76 -34.43
CA ASP A 154 10.19 -14.93 -35.33
C ASP A 154 10.35 -14.57 -36.82
N SER A 155 10.77 -13.32 -37.11
CA SER A 155 11.53 -13.05 -38.33
C SER A 155 13.00 -13.47 -38.14
N GLY A 156 13.22 -14.67 -37.60
CA GLY A 156 14.45 -15.45 -37.74
C GLY A 156 14.57 -16.12 -39.11
N GLY A 157 13.83 -15.62 -40.11
CA GLY A 157 14.05 -15.94 -41.51
C GLY A 157 15.25 -15.14 -42.02
N GLU A 158 16.30 -15.87 -42.40
CA GLU A 158 17.54 -15.48 -43.07
C GLU A 158 17.36 -14.36 -44.13
N THR A 159 17.17 -13.13 -43.66
CA THR A 159 17.19 -11.91 -44.48
C THR A 159 18.04 -10.90 -43.71
N GLY A 160 19.06 -10.33 -44.37
CA GLY A 160 20.13 -9.56 -43.73
C GLY A 160 19.72 -8.34 -42.89
N ALA A 161 18.45 -7.95 -42.89
CA ALA A 161 17.91 -6.88 -42.06
C ALA A 161 17.76 -7.25 -40.57
N GLY A 162 17.45 -8.52 -40.25
CA GLY A 162 17.29 -8.97 -38.86
C GLY A 162 18.60 -9.02 -38.06
N GLY A 163 19.70 -9.39 -38.73
CA GLY A 163 21.04 -9.40 -38.13
C GLY A 163 21.59 -7.99 -37.88
N LEU A 164 21.32 -7.03 -38.78
CA LEU A 164 21.71 -5.64 -38.54
C LEU A 164 20.98 -5.02 -37.35
N ASN A 165 19.69 -5.31 -37.19
CA ASN A 165 18.89 -4.77 -36.09
C ASN A 165 19.36 -5.32 -34.74
N SER A 166 19.63 -6.63 -34.65
CA SER A 166 20.17 -7.23 -33.42
C SER A 166 21.59 -6.75 -33.09
N MET A 167 22.44 -6.50 -34.09
CA MET A 167 23.75 -5.88 -33.90
C MET A 167 23.65 -4.43 -33.42
N LEU A 168 22.73 -3.64 -34.00
CA LEU A 168 22.48 -2.26 -33.58
C LEU A 168 21.95 -2.20 -32.15
N GLU A 169 21.04 -3.10 -31.78
CA GLU A 169 20.51 -3.24 -30.42
C GLU A 169 21.60 -3.59 -29.41
N SER A 170 22.48 -4.53 -29.77
CA SER A 170 23.64 -4.90 -28.94
C SER A 170 24.59 -3.71 -28.75
N ALA A 171 24.84 -2.94 -29.82
CA ALA A 171 25.66 -1.74 -29.77
C ALA A 171 25.02 -0.62 -28.93
N HIS A 172 23.70 -0.41 -29.02
CA HIS A 172 22.98 0.54 -28.17
C HIS A 172 23.04 0.15 -26.70
N ARG A 173 22.86 -1.14 -26.39
CA ARG A 173 22.98 -1.68 -25.02
C ARG A 173 24.38 -1.44 -24.46
N GLU A 174 25.43 -1.88 -25.16
CA GLU A 174 26.82 -1.64 -24.72
C GLU A 174 27.10 -0.15 -24.51
N ARG A 175 26.72 0.70 -25.48
CA ARG A 175 26.91 2.14 -25.38
C ARG A 175 26.29 2.71 -24.11
N ILE A 176 25.04 2.33 -23.78
CA ILE A 176 24.34 2.83 -22.58
C ILE A 176 25.09 2.44 -21.31
N PHE A 177 25.57 1.20 -21.19
CA PHE A 177 26.31 0.76 -20.00
C PHE A 177 27.67 1.46 -19.83
N HIS A 178 28.31 1.83 -20.95
CA HIS A 178 29.56 2.60 -20.94
C HIS A 178 29.39 4.10 -20.63
N LEU A 179 28.17 4.64 -20.68
CA LEU A 179 27.92 6.04 -20.31
C LEU A 179 27.99 6.23 -18.78
N PRO A 180 28.44 7.42 -18.31
CA PRO A 180 28.31 7.81 -16.92
C PRO A 180 26.84 7.76 -16.48
N PRO A 181 26.53 7.40 -15.21
CA PRO A 181 25.15 7.25 -14.73
C PRO A 181 24.22 8.42 -15.09
N GLY A 182 24.70 9.66 -14.94
CA GLY A 182 23.92 10.86 -15.25
C GLY A 182 23.52 11.03 -16.73
N GLN A 183 24.17 10.32 -17.66
CA GLN A 183 23.88 10.39 -19.11
C GLN A 183 23.07 9.21 -19.63
N ARG A 184 22.96 8.11 -18.85
CA ARG A 184 22.28 6.89 -19.29
C ARG A 184 20.81 7.11 -19.57
N MET A 185 20.12 7.86 -18.69
CA MET A 185 18.70 8.15 -18.87
C MET A 185 18.44 8.89 -20.18
N THR A 186 19.22 9.94 -20.46
CA THR A 186 19.08 10.69 -21.72
C THR A 186 19.24 9.78 -22.94
N ALA A 187 20.26 8.92 -22.94
CA ALA A 187 20.48 7.96 -24.02
C ALA A 187 19.32 6.96 -24.17
N ILE A 188 18.71 6.50 -23.07
CA ILE A 188 17.52 5.64 -23.11
C ILE A 188 16.32 6.38 -23.71
N LEU A 189 16.10 7.63 -23.31
CA LEU A 189 14.99 8.45 -23.81
C LEU A 189 15.14 8.84 -25.29
N GLU A 190 16.37 8.84 -25.83
CA GLU A 190 16.66 9.04 -27.25
C GLU A 190 16.32 7.82 -28.12
N LEU A 191 16.27 6.62 -27.55
CA LEU A 191 15.84 5.42 -28.25
C LEU A 191 14.36 5.52 -28.67
N SER A 192 13.99 4.84 -29.76
CA SER A 192 12.59 4.67 -30.11
C SER A 192 11.84 3.81 -29.08
N ALA A 193 10.51 3.97 -28.97
CA ALA A 193 9.72 3.19 -28.01
C ALA A 193 9.88 1.66 -28.17
N PRO A 194 9.94 1.08 -29.39
CA PRO A 194 10.24 -0.35 -29.57
C PRO A 194 11.64 -0.75 -29.09
N GLU A 195 12.65 0.10 -29.28
CA GLU A 195 14.01 -0.16 -28.78
C GLU A 195 14.07 -0.08 -27.25
N GLN A 196 13.40 0.89 -26.63
CA GLN A 196 13.29 1.00 -25.17
C GLN A 196 12.69 -0.27 -24.57
N GLN A 197 11.57 -0.76 -25.12
CA GLN A 197 10.94 -1.98 -24.61
C GLN A 197 11.83 -3.21 -24.74
N ARG A 198 12.50 -3.38 -25.88
CA ARG A 198 13.40 -4.51 -26.12
C ARG A 198 14.60 -4.46 -25.18
N LEU A 199 15.21 -3.29 -25.01
CA LEU A 199 16.27 -3.07 -24.04
C LEU A 199 15.82 -3.53 -22.65
N LEU A 200 14.74 -2.94 -22.12
CA LEU A 200 14.29 -3.17 -20.74
C LEU A 200 13.85 -4.62 -20.50
N ARG A 201 13.18 -5.28 -21.46
CA ARG A 201 12.80 -6.69 -21.34
C ARG A 201 13.99 -7.65 -21.38
N SER A 202 15.10 -7.23 -21.99
CA SER A 202 16.31 -8.06 -22.16
C SER A 202 17.32 -7.93 -21.01
N LEU A 203 17.10 -7.01 -20.05
CA LEU A 203 18.00 -6.81 -18.92
C LEU A 203 17.83 -7.92 -17.88
N THR A 204 18.94 -8.43 -17.38
CA THR A 204 18.96 -9.27 -16.17
C THR A 204 18.76 -8.42 -14.91
N ALA A 205 18.48 -9.05 -13.76
CA ALA A 205 18.35 -8.32 -12.49
C ALA A 205 19.64 -7.57 -12.10
N GLU A 206 20.81 -8.16 -12.38
CA GLU A 206 22.12 -7.56 -12.14
C GLU A 206 22.34 -6.34 -13.03
N GLU A 207 21.99 -6.44 -14.30
CA GLU A 207 22.12 -5.34 -15.26
C GLU A 207 21.13 -4.21 -14.99
N THR A 208 19.89 -4.52 -14.59
CA THR A 208 18.92 -3.52 -14.14
C THR A 208 19.47 -2.75 -12.95
N SER A 209 20.02 -3.46 -11.95
CA SER A 209 20.64 -2.84 -10.77
C SER A 209 21.84 -1.98 -11.16
N ALA A 210 22.68 -2.46 -12.08
CA ALA A 210 23.83 -1.71 -12.59
C ALA A 210 23.44 -0.47 -13.40
N LEU A 211 22.33 -0.55 -14.16
CA LEU A 211 21.78 0.55 -14.93
C LEU A 211 21.23 1.65 -14.02
N GLU A 212 20.52 1.26 -12.96
CA GLU A 212 19.93 2.15 -11.94
C GLU A 212 20.96 2.78 -11.00
N MET A 213 22.12 2.14 -10.85
CA MET A 213 23.20 2.62 -10.01
C MET A 213 23.65 4.02 -10.46
N GLY A 214 23.58 4.98 -9.54
CA GLY A 214 23.93 6.38 -9.80
C GLY A 214 22.86 7.21 -10.50
N LEU A 215 21.71 6.63 -10.88
CA LEU A 215 20.55 7.41 -11.32
C LEU A 215 19.94 8.19 -10.15
N LEU A 216 19.40 9.38 -10.47
CA LEU A 216 18.58 10.17 -9.56
C LEU A 216 17.24 9.46 -9.27
N PRO A 217 16.56 9.74 -8.14
CA PRO A 217 15.27 9.11 -7.81
C PRO A 217 14.25 9.21 -8.95
N ARG A 218 14.05 10.41 -9.49
CA ARG A 218 13.16 10.66 -10.64
C ARG A 218 13.53 9.84 -11.89
N GLN A 219 14.82 9.68 -12.16
CA GLN A 219 15.27 8.87 -13.29
C GLN A 219 14.96 7.37 -13.07
N ARG A 220 15.08 6.87 -11.84
CA ARG A 220 14.70 5.48 -11.51
C ARG A 220 13.19 5.28 -11.66
N GLU A 221 12.38 6.23 -11.19
CA GLU A 221 10.93 6.22 -11.39
C GLU A 221 10.59 6.15 -12.89
N THR A 222 11.18 7.03 -13.71
CA THR A 222 10.96 7.06 -15.16
C THR A 222 11.38 5.74 -15.81
N LEU A 223 12.56 5.20 -15.48
CA LEU A 223 13.04 3.93 -16.02
C LEU A 223 12.05 2.79 -15.74
N MET A 224 11.58 2.69 -14.50
CA MET A 224 10.61 1.71 -14.08
C MET A 224 9.25 1.92 -14.76
N ALA A 225 8.82 3.17 -14.89
CA ALA A 225 7.55 3.54 -15.49
C ALA A 225 7.46 3.30 -17.00
N LEU A 226 8.59 3.27 -17.72
CA LEU A 226 8.62 2.88 -19.13
C LEU A 226 8.02 1.48 -19.34
N SER A 227 8.21 0.57 -18.39
CA SER A 227 7.68 -0.79 -18.44
C SER A 227 6.43 -0.97 -17.57
N HIS A 228 6.45 -0.46 -16.34
CA HIS A 228 5.46 -0.75 -15.30
C HIS A 228 5.10 0.53 -14.50
N PRO A 229 4.34 1.47 -15.08
CA PRO A 229 4.02 2.75 -14.44
C PRO A 229 3.32 2.58 -13.10
N GLU A 230 2.31 1.71 -13.02
CA GLU A 230 1.55 1.48 -11.77
C GLU A 230 2.44 0.91 -10.64
N GLN A 231 3.49 0.16 -11.02
CA GLN A 231 4.39 -0.47 -10.06
C GLN A 231 5.31 0.56 -9.38
N VAL A 232 5.52 1.74 -9.96
CA VAL A 232 6.23 2.84 -9.28
C VAL A 232 5.43 3.29 -8.06
N VAL A 233 4.14 3.55 -8.25
CA VAL A 233 3.22 3.98 -7.17
C VAL A 233 3.16 2.94 -6.05
N VAL A 234 2.97 1.67 -6.41
CA VAL A 234 2.93 0.55 -5.47
C VAL A 234 4.27 0.39 -4.73
N GLY A 235 5.38 0.39 -5.47
CA GLY A 235 6.71 0.18 -4.93
C GLY A 235 7.10 1.26 -3.94
N GLU A 236 6.83 2.52 -4.26
CA GLU A 236 7.12 3.65 -3.38
C GLU A 236 6.23 3.69 -2.14
N LEU A 237 4.95 3.31 -2.24
CA LEU A 237 4.08 3.15 -1.08
C LEU A 237 4.64 2.12 -0.09
N VAL A 238 5.03 0.95 -0.58
CA VAL A 238 5.64 -0.11 0.24
C VAL A 238 6.97 0.34 0.83
N ALA A 239 7.85 0.95 0.03
CA ALA A 239 9.13 1.49 0.50
C ALA A 239 8.92 2.57 1.58
N GLY A 240 7.93 3.45 1.41
CA GLY A 240 7.59 4.50 2.38
C GLY A 240 7.17 3.93 3.73
N ARG A 241 6.36 2.87 3.74
CA ARG A 241 5.99 2.14 4.97
C ARG A 241 7.20 1.54 5.66
N LEU A 242 8.05 0.84 4.91
CA LEU A 242 9.27 0.24 5.47
C LEU A 242 10.19 1.32 6.06
N LEU A 243 10.37 2.44 5.36
CA LEU A 243 11.17 3.56 5.86
C LEU A 243 10.59 4.15 7.15
N ARG A 244 9.27 4.32 7.25
CA ARG A 244 8.61 4.75 8.50
C ARG A 244 8.86 3.75 9.62
N ASN A 245 8.64 2.46 9.37
CA ASN A 245 8.78 1.43 10.40
C ASN A 245 10.21 1.33 10.93
N ILE A 246 11.22 1.51 10.06
CA ILE A 246 12.64 1.41 10.41
C ILE A 246 13.17 2.71 11.03
N TYR A 247 12.89 3.86 10.41
CA TYR A 247 13.60 5.11 10.67
C TYR A 247 12.77 6.19 11.38
N SER A 248 11.45 6.04 11.48
CA SER A 248 10.62 7.00 12.23
C SER A 248 11.00 6.96 13.71
N GLU A 249 11.17 8.13 14.32
CA GLU A 249 11.21 8.24 15.78
C GLU A 249 9.81 8.23 16.41
N ARG A 250 8.75 8.34 15.61
CA ARG A 250 7.33 8.26 16.03
C ARG A 250 6.84 6.81 15.89
N GLN A 251 7.42 5.90 16.66
CA GLN A 251 7.20 4.46 16.48
C GLN A 251 5.77 4.04 16.84
N LEU A 252 5.19 4.61 17.89
CA LEU A 252 3.81 4.31 18.26
C LEU A 252 2.81 4.76 17.19
N GLU A 253 3.02 5.94 16.57
CA GLU A 253 2.21 6.42 15.44
C GLU A 253 2.29 5.44 14.26
N ALA A 254 3.49 4.92 13.95
CA ALA A 254 3.69 3.99 12.84
C ALA A 254 3.01 2.63 13.09
N VAL A 255 3.15 2.06 14.30
CA VAL A 255 2.46 0.80 14.68
C VAL A 255 0.95 0.98 14.65
N MET A 256 0.43 2.07 15.21
CA MET A 256 -1.00 2.32 15.21
C MET A 256 -1.54 2.59 13.81
N THR A 257 -0.77 3.24 12.94
CA THR A 257 -1.13 3.41 11.52
C THR A 257 -1.26 2.05 10.84
N ASP A 258 -0.31 1.14 11.05
CA ASP A 258 -0.36 -0.23 10.51
C ASP A 258 -1.56 -1.03 11.06
N PHE A 259 -1.82 -0.95 12.37
CA PHE A 259 -3.00 -1.55 12.99
C PHE A 259 -4.29 -1.07 12.32
N TRP A 260 -4.46 0.24 12.13
CA TRP A 260 -5.67 0.79 11.51
C TRP A 260 -5.79 0.51 10.02
N LEU A 261 -4.67 0.41 9.29
CA LEU A 261 -4.68 -0.02 7.89
C LEU A 261 -5.12 -1.48 7.75
N ASN A 262 -4.78 -2.34 8.72
CA ASN A 262 -5.28 -3.71 8.76
C ASN A 262 -6.76 -3.78 9.17
N HIS A 263 -7.21 -2.91 10.10
CA HIS A 263 -8.61 -2.86 10.55
C HIS A 263 -9.55 -2.28 9.49
N PHE A 264 -9.16 -1.19 8.83
CA PHE A 264 -9.88 -0.54 7.73
C PHE A 264 -9.19 -0.86 6.40
N ASN A 265 -9.11 -2.15 6.08
CA ASN A 265 -8.33 -2.65 4.97
C ASN A 265 -8.92 -2.23 3.61
N VAL A 266 -8.04 -1.74 2.74
CA VAL A 266 -8.29 -1.53 1.31
C VAL A 266 -7.25 -2.34 0.54
N PHE A 267 -7.71 -3.25 -0.32
CA PHE A 267 -6.79 -4.10 -1.08
C PHE A 267 -6.16 -3.30 -2.22
N LEU A 268 -4.83 -3.12 -2.13
CA LEU A 268 -4.04 -2.41 -3.12
C LEU A 268 -4.26 -2.91 -4.56
N GLY A 269 -4.45 -4.22 -4.73
CA GLY A 269 -4.61 -4.86 -6.04
C GLY A 269 -5.93 -4.60 -6.76
N LYS A 270 -6.87 -3.84 -6.18
CA LYS A 270 -8.20 -3.60 -6.77
C LYS A 270 -8.20 -2.32 -7.63
N GLY A 271 -7.95 -2.47 -8.92
CA GLY A 271 -8.25 -1.44 -9.92
C GLY A 271 -7.64 -0.07 -9.60
N ALA A 272 -8.49 0.94 -9.33
CA ALA A 272 -8.03 2.30 -9.03
C ALA A 272 -7.36 2.44 -7.65
N ASP A 273 -7.55 1.48 -6.73
CA ASP A 273 -6.98 1.55 -5.37
C ASP A 273 -5.45 1.61 -5.36
N HIS A 274 -4.78 1.14 -6.42
CA HIS A 274 -3.33 1.32 -6.63
C HIS A 274 -2.89 2.78 -6.50
N TYR A 275 -3.74 3.73 -6.90
CA TYR A 275 -3.47 5.18 -6.87
C TYR A 275 -4.10 5.88 -5.67
N LEU A 276 -5.10 5.28 -5.03
CA LEU A 276 -5.83 5.88 -3.92
C LEU A 276 -5.17 5.58 -2.58
N LEU A 277 -4.52 4.42 -2.43
CA LEU A 277 -4.04 3.94 -1.14
C LEU A 277 -2.96 4.84 -0.51
N THR A 278 -2.13 5.49 -1.32
CA THR A 278 -1.11 6.45 -0.84
C THR A 278 -1.76 7.62 -0.09
N SER A 279 -2.78 8.24 -0.68
CA SER A 279 -3.55 9.31 -0.02
C SER A 279 -4.38 8.79 1.15
N TYR A 280 -4.90 7.56 1.07
CA TYR A 280 -5.64 6.93 2.16
C TYR A 280 -4.77 6.78 3.42
N GLU A 281 -3.55 6.27 3.29
CA GLU A 281 -2.62 6.20 4.42
C GLU A 281 -2.25 7.60 4.92
N ARG A 282 -1.81 8.49 4.01
CA ARG A 282 -1.26 9.81 4.34
C ARG A 282 -2.29 10.76 4.95
N ASP A 283 -3.49 10.81 4.39
CA ASP A 283 -4.48 11.85 4.65
C ASP A 283 -5.66 11.34 5.49
N VAL A 284 -5.92 10.02 5.50
CA VAL A 284 -7.06 9.40 6.19
C VAL A 284 -6.62 8.67 7.47
N ILE A 285 -5.68 7.73 7.38
CA ILE A 285 -5.32 6.90 8.54
C ILE A 285 -4.31 7.60 9.45
N ARG A 286 -3.11 7.91 8.94
CA ARG A 286 -1.97 8.34 9.76
C ARG A 286 -2.27 9.56 10.65
N PRO A 287 -2.91 10.64 10.17
CA PRO A 287 -3.20 11.81 11.01
C PRO A 287 -4.17 11.54 12.16
N ARG A 288 -4.87 10.39 12.13
CA ARG A 288 -5.89 9.99 13.10
C ARG A 288 -5.50 8.72 13.88
N ALA A 289 -4.27 8.21 13.69
CA ALA A 289 -3.84 6.92 14.25
C ALA A 289 -3.89 6.88 15.79
N LEU A 290 -3.62 8.00 16.45
CA LEU A 290 -3.69 8.17 17.92
C LEU A 290 -4.92 9.00 18.36
N GLY A 291 -5.84 9.27 17.43
CA GLY A 291 -6.98 10.15 17.64
C GLY A 291 -8.25 9.43 18.12
N ARG A 292 -9.39 10.10 17.96
CA ARG A 292 -10.70 9.51 18.29
C ARG A 292 -11.13 8.53 17.21
N PHE A 293 -11.52 7.32 17.60
CA PHE A 293 -12.03 6.30 16.68
C PHE A 293 -13.16 6.82 15.77
N ARG A 294 -14.10 7.62 16.32
CA ARG A 294 -15.19 8.22 15.54
C ARG A 294 -14.67 9.04 14.35
N ASP A 295 -13.63 9.84 14.56
CA ASP A 295 -13.11 10.72 13.51
C ASP A 295 -12.37 9.91 12.44
N LEU A 296 -11.66 8.85 12.86
CA LEU A 296 -11.05 7.89 11.95
C LEU A 296 -12.11 7.14 11.12
N LEU A 297 -13.15 6.60 11.77
CA LEU A 297 -14.24 5.88 11.12
C LEU A 297 -14.98 6.75 10.09
N VAL A 298 -15.30 8.00 10.45
CA VAL A 298 -15.95 8.92 9.49
C VAL A 298 -15.03 9.23 8.32
N ALA A 299 -13.73 9.43 8.57
CA ALA A 299 -12.78 9.71 7.51
C ALA A 299 -12.57 8.51 6.57
N THR A 300 -12.55 7.28 7.09
CA THR A 300 -12.45 6.07 6.25
C THR A 300 -13.70 5.92 5.38
N ALA A 301 -14.89 6.14 5.95
CA ALA A 301 -16.18 6.09 5.24
C ALA A 301 -16.29 7.07 4.07
N GLN A 302 -15.62 8.23 4.18
CA GLN A 302 -15.63 9.29 3.17
C GLN A 302 -14.46 9.19 2.20
N SER A 303 -13.52 8.28 2.42
CA SER A 303 -12.31 8.19 1.60
C SER A 303 -12.60 7.62 0.21
N PRO A 304 -12.03 8.19 -0.87
CA PRO A 304 -12.17 7.64 -2.22
C PRO A 304 -11.72 6.16 -2.32
N ALA A 305 -10.65 5.80 -1.62
CA ALA A 305 -10.14 4.42 -1.58
C ALA A 305 -11.18 3.43 -1.04
N MET A 306 -11.77 3.71 0.13
CA MET A 306 -12.76 2.80 0.72
C MET A 306 -14.05 2.75 -0.10
N LEU A 307 -14.49 3.90 -0.64
CA LEU A 307 -15.66 3.97 -1.50
C LEU A 307 -15.47 3.19 -2.80
N PHE A 308 -14.26 3.22 -3.38
CA PHE A 308 -13.90 2.42 -4.54
C PHE A 308 -13.81 0.93 -4.17
N TYR A 309 -13.08 0.61 -3.11
CA TYR A 309 -12.80 -0.75 -2.67
C TYR A 309 -14.05 -1.57 -2.40
N LEU A 310 -15.06 -0.96 -1.79
CA LEU A 310 -16.33 -1.63 -1.46
C LEU A 310 -17.44 -1.37 -2.48
N ASP A 311 -17.08 -0.81 -3.64
CA ASP A 311 -17.99 -0.56 -4.77
C ASP A 311 -19.11 0.43 -4.45
N ASN A 312 -18.98 1.23 -3.39
CA ASN A 312 -19.99 2.21 -2.98
C ASN A 312 -20.12 3.36 -3.98
N TRP A 313 -19.05 3.66 -4.72
CA TRP A 313 -19.07 4.64 -5.81
C TRP A 313 -20.09 4.30 -6.92
N MET A 314 -20.55 3.04 -7.01
CA MET A 314 -21.60 2.61 -7.94
C MET A 314 -23.03 2.78 -7.39
N SER A 315 -23.19 3.22 -6.13
CA SER A 315 -24.51 3.38 -5.51
C SER A 315 -25.35 4.43 -6.25
N VAL A 316 -26.60 4.09 -6.53
CA VAL A 316 -27.57 5.03 -7.10
C VAL A 316 -28.67 5.29 -6.07
N GLY A 317 -28.76 6.53 -5.61
CA GLY A 317 -29.84 6.95 -4.72
C GLY A 317 -31.20 6.93 -5.43
N PRO A 318 -32.29 6.53 -4.77
CA PRO A 318 -33.62 6.39 -5.40
C PRO A 318 -34.15 7.71 -5.98
N ASP A 319 -33.73 8.85 -5.42
CA ASP A 319 -34.10 10.20 -5.89
C ASP A 319 -33.06 10.86 -6.80
N SER A 320 -31.98 10.16 -7.15
CA SER A 320 -30.93 10.72 -7.99
C SER A 320 -31.38 10.91 -9.44
N GLU A 321 -30.73 11.84 -10.15
CA GLU A 321 -30.92 12.02 -11.59
C GLU A 321 -30.66 10.72 -12.38
N ALA A 322 -29.73 9.89 -11.90
CA ALA A 322 -29.44 8.59 -12.48
C ALA A 322 -30.60 7.60 -12.31
N ALA A 323 -31.22 7.52 -11.12
CA ALA A 323 -32.42 6.71 -10.90
C ALA A 323 -33.62 7.19 -11.72
N ARG A 324 -33.73 8.51 -11.94
CA ARG A 324 -34.77 9.14 -12.76
C ARG A 324 -34.50 9.03 -14.27
N GLY A 325 -33.42 8.39 -14.69
CA GLY A 325 -33.04 8.21 -16.11
C GLY A 325 -32.55 9.49 -16.80
N LEU A 326 -32.33 10.56 -16.04
CA LEU A 326 -31.93 11.88 -16.55
C LEU A 326 -30.42 11.94 -16.86
N SER A 327 -29.61 11.06 -16.29
CA SER A 327 -28.16 10.99 -16.55
C SER A 327 -27.78 10.41 -17.93
N SER A 328 -28.73 9.87 -18.70
CA SER A 328 -28.47 9.24 -20.00
C SER A 328 -28.06 10.20 -21.13
N ARG A 329 -28.05 11.52 -20.92
CA ARG A 329 -27.75 12.52 -21.98
C ARG A 329 -26.35 13.13 -21.95
N ARG A 330 -25.47 12.74 -21.02
CA ARG A 330 -24.08 13.21 -21.01
C ARG A 330 -23.12 12.12 -20.57
N GLY A 331 -22.76 11.24 -21.51
CA GLY A 331 -21.48 10.54 -21.57
C GLY A 331 -21.10 9.57 -20.44
N ARG A 332 -20.69 8.36 -20.85
CA ARG A 332 -19.82 7.42 -20.11
C ARG A 332 -20.53 6.55 -19.05
N GLN A 333 -20.95 5.35 -19.49
CA GLN A 333 -20.98 4.21 -18.56
C GLN A 333 -19.54 4.04 -18.01
N PRO A 334 -19.33 3.91 -16.69
CA PRO A 334 -18.03 3.53 -16.19
C PRO A 334 -17.81 2.06 -16.57
N SER A 335 -17.08 1.85 -17.66
CA SER A 335 -16.54 0.53 -17.98
C SER A 335 -15.45 0.22 -16.95
N GLU A 336 -15.53 -0.94 -16.31
CA GLU A 336 -14.44 -1.44 -15.48
C GLU A 336 -13.10 -1.37 -16.23
N PRO A 337 -11.99 -1.02 -15.56
CA PRO A 337 -10.67 -0.97 -16.20
C PRO A 337 -10.16 -2.35 -16.65
N ASN A 338 -10.77 -3.46 -16.20
CA ASN A 338 -10.14 -4.77 -16.22
C ASN A 338 -10.78 -5.83 -17.14
N GLY A 339 -11.54 -5.42 -18.16
CA GLY A 339 -11.88 -6.28 -19.31
C GLY A 339 -12.64 -7.58 -19.01
N ARG A 340 -13.11 -7.83 -17.78
CA ARG A 340 -13.96 -8.97 -17.45
C ARG A 340 -15.41 -8.59 -17.71
N THR A 341 -15.88 -8.86 -18.91
CA THR A 341 -17.32 -9.04 -19.15
C THR A 341 -17.80 -10.25 -18.35
N LEU A 342 -18.43 -10.00 -17.20
CA LEU A 342 -19.28 -11.00 -16.56
C LEU A 342 -20.45 -11.31 -17.51
N GLY A 343 -20.60 -12.60 -17.78
CA GLY A 343 -21.63 -13.28 -18.57
C GLY A 343 -22.79 -12.44 -19.06
N ARG A 344 -22.87 -12.29 -20.38
CA ARG A 344 -24.13 -12.07 -21.09
C ARG A 344 -25.07 -13.26 -20.79
N ALA A 345 -26.01 -13.07 -19.88
CA ALA A 345 -27.19 -13.91 -19.76
C ALA A 345 -28.42 -13.03 -19.51
N GLY A 346 -29.37 -13.08 -20.44
CA GLY A 346 -30.75 -12.63 -20.24
C GLY A 346 -31.03 -11.17 -20.56
N GLY A 347 -31.79 -10.93 -21.63
CA GLY A 347 -32.43 -9.65 -21.86
C GLY A 347 -33.44 -9.34 -20.75
N GLY A 348 -33.09 -8.37 -19.92
CA GLY A 348 -33.97 -7.76 -18.92
C GLY A 348 -33.58 -6.30 -18.76
N LYS A 349 -34.56 -5.39 -18.67
CA LYS A 349 -34.34 -3.97 -18.39
C LYS A 349 -33.33 -3.82 -17.25
N LYS A 350 -32.21 -3.13 -17.49
CA LYS A 350 -31.25 -2.73 -16.44
C LYS A 350 -32.03 -2.02 -15.35
N SER A 351 -32.32 -2.70 -14.24
CA SER A 351 -32.75 -2.02 -13.02
C SER A 351 -31.60 -1.09 -12.63
N SER A 352 -31.92 0.15 -12.31
CA SER A 352 -30.98 1.03 -11.62
C SER A 352 -30.48 0.27 -10.39
N SER A 353 -29.19 -0.09 -10.38
CA SER A 353 -28.52 -0.64 -9.21
C SER A 353 -28.87 0.25 -8.02
N GLY A 354 -29.55 -0.29 -7.01
CA GLY A 354 -29.93 0.48 -5.82
C GLY A 354 -28.70 0.95 -5.02
N LEU A 355 -28.92 1.33 -3.76
CA LEU A 355 -27.81 1.61 -2.86
C LEU A 355 -26.96 0.34 -2.67
N ASN A 356 -25.64 0.49 -2.73
CA ASN A 356 -24.73 -0.59 -2.36
C ASN A 356 -24.62 -0.62 -0.83
N GLU A 357 -24.99 -1.75 -0.23
CA GLU A 357 -25.00 -1.92 1.23
C GLU A 357 -23.68 -2.45 1.79
N ASN A 358 -22.66 -2.72 0.94
CA ASN A 358 -21.40 -3.32 1.36
C ASN A 358 -20.72 -2.52 2.49
N TYR A 359 -20.65 -1.19 2.38
CA TYR A 359 -20.05 -0.39 3.47
C TYR A 359 -20.86 -0.47 4.77
N ALA A 360 -22.18 -0.42 4.68
CA ALA A 360 -23.04 -0.51 5.86
C ALA A 360 -22.84 -1.86 6.56
N ARG A 361 -22.71 -2.94 5.78
CA ARG A 361 -22.39 -4.28 6.29
C ARG A 361 -21.02 -4.32 6.94
N GLU A 362 -19.97 -3.90 6.24
CA GLU A 362 -18.59 -3.84 6.78
C GLU A 362 -18.52 -3.02 8.07
N LEU A 363 -19.23 -1.90 8.13
CA LEU A 363 -19.29 -1.06 9.32
C LEU A 363 -19.97 -1.80 10.48
N MET A 364 -21.12 -2.42 10.23
CA MET A 364 -21.90 -3.12 11.25
C MET A 364 -21.35 -4.48 11.65
N GLU A 365 -20.56 -5.15 10.81
CA GLU A 365 -20.08 -6.52 11.04
C GLU A 365 -18.59 -6.56 11.41
N LEU A 366 -17.77 -5.71 10.79
CA LEU A 366 -16.31 -5.81 10.87
C LEU A 366 -15.66 -4.62 11.58
N HIS A 367 -16.16 -3.41 11.37
CA HIS A 367 -15.50 -2.23 11.91
C HIS A 367 -16.00 -1.79 13.29
N THR A 368 -17.22 -2.18 13.70
CA THR A 368 -17.83 -1.73 14.96
C THR A 368 -18.21 -2.85 15.94
N LEU A 369 -18.24 -4.12 15.51
CA LEU A 369 -18.47 -5.23 16.44
C LEU A 369 -17.17 -5.60 17.17
N GLY A 370 -17.24 -5.61 18.50
CA GLY A 370 -16.14 -6.04 19.36
C GLY A 370 -15.89 -7.54 19.31
N VAL A 371 -14.87 -7.99 20.04
CA VAL A 371 -14.30 -9.36 20.14
C VAL A 371 -15.31 -10.51 20.40
N LYS A 372 -16.60 -10.24 20.58
CA LYS A 372 -17.68 -11.23 20.80
C LYS A 372 -18.79 -11.22 19.73
N GLY A 373 -18.62 -10.49 18.63
CA GLY A 373 -19.68 -10.27 17.63
C GLY A 373 -19.59 -11.11 16.34
N GLY A 374 -18.69 -12.10 16.26
CA GLY A 374 -18.52 -12.97 15.09
C GLY A 374 -18.75 -14.43 15.42
#